data_AF-A0A3M2AW04-F1
#
_entry.id   AF-A0A3M2AW04-F1
#
_cell.length_a   1.000
_cell.length_b   1.000
_cell.length_c   1.000
_cell.angle_alpha   90.00
_cell.angle_beta   90.00
_cell.angle_gamma   90.00
#
_symmetry.space_group_name_H-M   'P 1'
#
loop_
_entity.id
_entity.type
_entity.pdbx_description
1 polymer ?
#
loop_
_entity_poly.entity_id
_entity_poly.type
_entity_poly.pdbx_seq_one_letter_code
_entity_poly.pdbx_strand_id
1 'polypeptide(L)'
;MPCSLGSGFRRLAIGSVLLLGTLSGCPDDQTPVLLKEKERLAKQLAKQEAILTTLQEGNRVLQDQVDRLNQELRDAQRQLQEQLQAAHAANETLKADCAALATRVSALEKTNRKLANDAQWLRTQRAQFRKSLQANHAGGQTRQLPFALPAVLKATNQALGQYGYTLLAKMETDRKAVLITERKIAKPSALELHGFRNQYLIVLEYMDPTQTTIRVKADFEKFAEPGKILEAGEAEVTAIERRLIEEILRILRPKTKH
;
A
#
# COMPACT_ATOMS: atom_id res chain seq x y z
N MET A 1 68.69 8.50 -0.88
CA MET A 1 69.63 9.29 -0.05
C MET A 1 70.08 8.44 1.12
N PRO A 2 71.38 8.16 1.28
CA PRO A 2 71.95 7.62 2.51
C PRO A 2 72.49 8.75 3.40
N CYS A 3 72.62 8.50 4.71
CA CYS A 3 73.59 9.16 5.58
C CYS A 3 73.90 8.26 6.78
N SER A 4 75.17 8.26 7.20
CA SER A 4 75.74 7.40 8.23
C SER A 4 76.47 8.24 9.30
N LEU A 5 77.24 7.56 10.16
CA LEU A 5 78.07 8.04 11.27
C LEU A 5 77.37 8.24 12.63
N GLY A 6 77.98 7.85 13.76
CA GLY A 6 79.34 7.29 13.89
C GLY A 6 79.64 6.57 15.22
N SER A 7 80.87 6.01 15.25
CA SER A 7 81.88 6.01 16.34
C SER A 7 81.42 6.06 17.81
N GLY A 8 81.95 5.28 18.77
CA GLY A 8 83.14 4.40 18.77
C GLY A 8 84.19 4.83 19.82
N PHE A 9 84.35 4.07 20.91
CA PHE A 9 85.41 4.21 21.95
C PHE A 9 85.62 2.83 22.61
N ARG A 10 86.69 2.10 22.33
CA ARG A 10 88.06 2.07 22.93
C ARG A 10 88.18 1.29 24.26
N ARG A 11 89.24 0.46 24.33
CA ARG A 11 89.61 -0.51 25.39
C ARG A 11 90.51 0.10 26.47
N LEU A 12 90.52 -0.51 27.65
CA LEU A 12 91.61 -0.68 28.65
C LEU A 12 91.21 -1.95 29.47
N ALA A 13 91.98 -3.03 29.71
CA ALA A 13 93.32 -3.20 30.34
C ALA A 13 93.36 -2.57 31.76
N ILE A 14 93.82 -3.17 32.87
CA ILE A 14 94.74 -4.28 33.23
C ILE A 14 94.19 -4.95 34.53
N GLY A 15 94.42 -6.21 34.94
CA GLY A 15 95.14 -7.36 34.35
C GLY A 15 96.08 -8.12 35.32
N SER A 16 96.01 -9.46 35.38
CA SER A 16 97.04 -10.41 35.88
C SER A 16 97.56 -10.34 37.33
N VAL A 17 97.28 -11.37 38.15
CA VAL A 17 98.28 -12.02 39.03
C VAL A 17 98.08 -13.54 38.99
N LEU A 18 99.14 -14.26 38.65
CA LEU A 18 99.27 -15.71 38.76
C LEU A 18 100.18 -16.01 39.96
N LEU A 19 99.83 -16.98 40.81
CA LEU A 19 100.83 -17.58 41.70
C LEU A 19 100.51 -19.06 41.98
N LEU A 20 101.47 -19.91 41.62
CA LEU A 20 101.43 -21.36 41.83
C LEU A 20 101.72 -21.68 43.31
N GLY A 21 101.18 -22.81 43.76
CA GLY A 21 101.49 -23.42 45.05
C GLY A 21 101.17 -24.91 45.04
N THR A 22 101.93 -25.69 44.27
CA THR A 22 101.85 -27.16 44.30
C THR A 22 102.40 -27.68 45.62
N LEU A 23 101.69 -28.61 46.28
CA LEU A 23 102.32 -29.67 47.07
C LEU A 23 101.43 -30.92 47.11
N SER A 24 102.11 -32.06 47.06
CA SER A 24 101.64 -33.44 47.00
C SER A 24 100.74 -33.90 48.16
N GLY A 25 99.86 -34.87 47.88
CA GLY A 25 99.42 -35.87 48.86
C GLY A 25 97.92 -36.17 48.88
N CYS A 26 97.53 -37.35 48.37
CA CYS A 26 96.34 -38.04 48.90
C CYS A 26 96.64 -38.47 50.35
N PRO A 27 95.65 -38.50 51.25
CA PRO A 27 94.68 -39.59 51.21
C PRO A 27 93.21 -39.16 51.08
N ASP A 28 92.39 -40.17 50.80
CA ASP A 28 90.93 -40.15 50.84
C ASP A 28 90.47 -39.87 52.28
N ASP A 29 90.00 -38.65 52.56
CA ASP A 29 89.76 -38.16 53.93
C ASP A 29 88.27 -37.82 54.14
N GLN A 30 87.50 -38.84 54.55
CA GLN A 30 86.07 -38.77 54.84
C GLN A 30 85.78 -37.99 56.14
N THR A 31 86.04 -36.68 56.13
CA THR A 31 85.75 -35.82 57.29
C THR A 31 84.26 -35.48 57.37
N PRO A 32 83.56 -35.83 58.49
CA PRO A 32 82.10 -35.73 58.57
C PRO A 32 81.56 -34.30 58.64
N VAL A 33 82.43 -33.29 58.79
CA VAL A 33 82.04 -31.87 58.82
C VAL A 33 81.87 -31.33 57.40
N LEU A 34 82.86 -31.50 56.52
CA LEU A 34 82.79 -31.04 55.12
C LEU A 34 81.70 -31.77 54.33
N LEU A 35 81.46 -33.05 54.63
CA LEU A 35 80.34 -33.80 54.06
C LEU A 35 78.98 -33.23 54.51
N LYS A 36 78.81 -32.89 55.80
CA LYS A 36 77.59 -32.23 56.31
C LYS A 36 77.38 -30.84 55.73
N GLU A 37 78.45 -30.07 55.51
CA GLU A 37 78.36 -28.76 54.86
C GLU A 37 77.99 -28.86 53.38
N LYS A 38 78.59 -29.80 52.64
CA LYS A 38 78.15 -30.11 51.26
C LYS A 38 76.70 -30.58 51.21
N GLU A 39 76.26 -31.44 52.14
CA GLU A 39 74.87 -31.90 52.23
C GLU A 39 73.91 -30.74 52.56
N ARG A 40 74.31 -29.82 53.43
CA ARG A 40 73.53 -28.62 53.78
C ARG A 40 73.42 -27.65 52.60
N LEU A 41 74.52 -27.41 51.88
CA LEU A 41 74.55 -26.58 50.67
C LEU A 41 73.70 -27.21 49.55
N ALA A 42 73.82 -28.52 49.31
CA ALA A 42 72.98 -29.24 48.36
C ALA A 42 71.48 -29.13 48.71
N LYS A 43 71.12 -29.25 49.99
CA LYS A 43 69.74 -29.04 50.47
C LYS A 43 69.26 -27.59 50.33
N GLN A 44 70.14 -26.60 50.39
CA GLN A 44 69.80 -25.20 50.12
C GLN A 44 69.63 -24.92 48.62
N LEU A 45 70.51 -25.48 47.80
CA LEU A 45 70.49 -25.34 46.34
C LEU A 45 69.25 -26.03 45.74
N ALA A 46 68.94 -27.25 46.16
CA ALA A 46 67.70 -27.94 45.77
C ALA A 46 66.42 -27.19 46.17
N LYS A 47 66.44 -26.46 47.31
CA LYS A 47 65.33 -25.58 47.71
C LYS A 47 65.23 -24.34 46.81
N GLN A 48 66.35 -23.76 46.41
CA GLN A 48 66.36 -22.63 45.47
C GLN A 48 65.90 -23.06 44.07
N GLU A 49 66.34 -24.22 43.59
CA GLU A 49 65.85 -24.81 42.33
C GLU A 49 64.34 -25.08 42.36
N ALA A 50 63.81 -25.64 43.46
CA ALA A 50 62.36 -25.81 43.64
C ALA A 50 61.57 -24.49 43.68
N ILE A 51 62.16 -23.42 44.23
CA ILE A 51 61.56 -22.08 44.17
C ILE A 51 61.62 -21.52 42.73
N LEU A 52 62.72 -21.72 42.01
CA LEU A 52 62.84 -21.28 40.62
C LEU A 52 61.85 -22.00 39.70
N THR A 53 61.66 -23.32 39.83
CA THR A 53 60.68 -24.06 39.02
C THR A 53 59.24 -23.65 39.33
N THR A 54 58.88 -23.43 40.61
CA THR A 54 57.54 -22.94 40.97
C THR A 54 57.28 -21.51 40.48
N LEU A 55 58.28 -20.63 40.47
CA LEU A 55 58.16 -19.28 39.89
C LEU A 55 58.09 -19.30 38.36
N GLN A 56 58.81 -20.21 37.69
CA GLN A 56 58.72 -20.40 36.24
C GLN A 56 57.31 -20.88 35.83
N GLU A 57 56.77 -21.88 36.53
CA GLU A 57 55.41 -22.37 36.25
C GLU A 57 54.34 -21.33 36.61
N GLY A 58 54.53 -20.57 37.70
CA GLY A 58 53.66 -19.44 38.05
C GLY A 58 53.63 -18.36 36.96
N ASN A 59 54.80 -17.96 36.43
CA ASN A 59 54.89 -17.02 35.31
C ASN A 59 54.20 -17.55 34.05
N ARG A 60 54.36 -18.84 33.74
CA ARG A 60 53.68 -19.50 32.62
C ARG A 60 52.16 -19.45 32.76
N VAL A 61 51.62 -19.85 33.92
CA VAL A 61 50.17 -19.81 34.18
C VAL A 61 49.62 -18.38 34.09
N LEU A 62 50.38 -17.38 34.54
CA LEU A 62 50.01 -15.97 34.40
C LEU A 62 50.02 -15.50 32.94
N GLN A 63 51.00 -15.93 32.13
CA GLN A 63 51.01 -15.67 30.68
C GLN A 63 49.80 -16.32 29.99
N ASP A 64 49.49 -17.58 30.28
CA ASP A 64 48.31 -18.26 29.75
C ASP A 64 46.99 -17.54 30.16
N GLN A 65 46.93 -16.93 31.36
CA GLN A 65 45.78 -16.11 31.77
C GLN A 65 45.70 -14.77 31.01
N VAL A 66 46.83 -14.08 30.82
CA VAL A 66 46.90 -12.84 30.04
C VAL A 66 46.50 -13.10 28.59
N ASP A 67 46.95 -14.20 27.98
CA ASP A 67 46.59 -14.55 26.60
C ASP A 67 45.10 -14.90 26.46
N ARG A 68 44.51 -15.63 27.42
CA ARG A 68 43.06 -15.87 27.50
C ARG A 68 42.26 -14.56 27.60
N LEU A 69 42.61 -13.67 28.54
CA LEU A 69 41.93 -12.39 28.70
C LEU A 69 42.06 -11.50 27.46
N ASN A 70 43.23 -11.49 26.81
CA ASN A 70 43.44 -10.79 25.55
C ASN A 70 42.64 -11.40 24.39
N GLN A 71 42.35 -12.70 24.42
CA GLN A 71 41.48 -13.34 23.44
C GLN A 71 40.01 -13.00 23.72
N GLU A 72 39.53 -13.18 24.95
CA GLU A 72 38.16 -12.83 25.38
C GLU A 72 37.83 -11.36 25.08
N LEU A 73 38.76 -10.43 25.35
CA LEU A 73 38.58 -9.01 25.02
C LEU A 73 38.42 -8.77 23.51
N ARG A 74 39.22 -9.46 22.67
CA ARG A 74 39.14 -9.35 21.20
C ARG A 74 37.86 -9.97 20.66
N ASP A 75 37.40 -11.08 21.21
CA ASP A 75 36.18 -11.75 20.78
C ASP A 75 34.92 -10.98 21.25
N ALA A 76 34.92 -10.43 22.47
CA ALA A 76 33.87 -9.51 22.93
C ALA A 76 33.82 -8.22 22.10
N GLN A 77 34.98 -7.65 21.72
CA GLN A 77 35.04 -6.48 20.85
C GLN A 77 34.48 -6.77 19.45
N ARG A 78 34.78 -7.94 18.86
CA ARG A 78 34.19 -8.40 17.59
C ARG A 78 32.67 -8.53 17.69
N GLN A 79 32.17 -9.22 18.71
CA GLN A 79 30.73 -9.41 18.92
C GLN A 79 29.99 -8.06 19.06
N LEU A 80 30.55 -7.12 19.82
CA LEU A 80 29.96 -5.78 19.95
C LEU A 80 29.96 -5.02 18.61
N GLN A 81 31.04 -5.14 17.82
CA GLN A 81 31.14 -4.50 16.51
C GLN A 81 30.17 -5.11 15.49
N GLU A 82 29.99 -6.43 15.49
CA GLU A 82 28.98 -7.14 14.68
C GLU A 82 27.55 -6.74 15.07
N GLN A 83 27.25 -6.67 16.37
CA GLN A 83 25.95 -6.21 16.88
C GLN A 83 25.66 -4.76 16.48
N LEU A 84 26.65 -3.86 16.57
CA LEU A 84 26.51 -2.47 16.12
C LEU A 84 26.25 -2.40 14.61
N GLN A 85 26.97 -3.18 13.80
CA GLN A 85 26.75 -3.23 12.35
C GLN A 85 25.36 -3.76 11.99
N ALA A 86 24.90 -4.84 12.65
CA ALA A 86 23.56 -5.38 12.47
C ALA A 86 22.47 -4.37 12.89
N ALA A 87 22.65 -3.70 14.03
CA ALA A 87 21.74 -2.65 14.49
C ALA A 87 21.69 -1.44 13.55
N HIS A 88 22.83 -1.03 12.98
CA HIS A 88 22.88 0.02 11.96
C HIS A 88 22.15 -0.40 10.68
N ALA A 89 22.39 -1.61 10.17
CA ALA A 89 21.69 -2.13 8.99
C ALA A 89 20.17 -2.17 9.20
N ALA A 90 19.72 -2.67 10.37
CA ALA A 90 18.30 -2.70 10.73
C ALA A 90 17.68 -1.30 10.87
N ASN A 91 18.43 -0.31 11.35
CA ASN A 91 17.96 1.08 11.41
C ASN A 91 17.80 1.68 10.01
N GLU A 92 18.72 1.42 9.08
CA GLU A 92 18.59 1.92 7.70
C GLU A 92 17.43 1.25 6.94
N THR A 93 17.19 -0.05 7.14
CA THR A 93 15.99 -0.71 6.56
C THR A 93 14.71 -0.12 7.14
N LEU A 94 14.63 0.06 8.47
CA LEU A 94 13.46 0.67 9.11
C LEU A 94 13.20 2.11 8.65
N LYS A 95 14.25 2.93 8.43
CA LYS A 95 14.11 4.27 7.85
C LYS A 95 13.56 4.23 6.42
N ALA A 96 14.05 3.32 5.59
CA ALA A 96 13.58 3.15 4.22
C ALA A 96 12.10 2.71 4.20
N ASP A 97 11.72 1.75 5.05
CA ASP A 97 10.34 1.29 5.20
C ASP A 97 9.42 2.41 5.70
N CYS A 98 9.83 3.19 6.72
CA CYS A 98 9.07 4.35 7.19
C CYS A 98 8.83 5.38 6.07
N ALA A 99 9.83 5.67 5.24
CA ALA A 99 9.68 6.56 4.09
C ALA A 99 8.73 5.99 3.01
N ALA A 100 8.83 4.69 2.73
CA ALA A 100 7.93 3.99 1.80
C ALA A 100 6.47 3.95 2.31
N LEU A 101 6.25 3.73 3.61
CA LEU A 101 4.92 3.81 4.21
C LEU A 101 4.38 5.24 4.19
N ALA A 102 5.18 6.26 4.56
CA ALA A 102 4.75 7.65 4.57
C ALA A 102 4.30 8.14 3.18
N THR A 103 5.06 7.80 2.13
CA THR A 103 4.68 8.13 0.74
C THR A 103 3.40 7.40 0.31
N ARG A 104 3.23 6.11 0.68
CA ARG A 104 2.01 5.34 0.41
C ARG A 104 0.78 5.90 1.13
N VAL A 105 0.91 6.29 2.39
CA VAL A 105 -0.19 6.92 3.16
C VAL A 105 -0.61 8.24 2.51
N SER A 106 0.34 9.13 2.18
CA SER A 106 0.02 10.40 1.52
C SER A 106 -0.66 10.20 0.15
N ALA A 107 -0.29 9.16 -0.60
CA ALA A 107 -0.97 8.81 -1.84
C ALA A 107 -2.42 8.36 -1.60
N LEU A 108 -2.66 7.51 -0.59
CA LEU A 108 -3.99 7.02 -0.22
C LEU A 108 -4.90 8.14 0.35
N GLU A 109 -4.35 9.10 1.08
CA GLU A 109 -5.10 10.27 1.55
C GLU A 109 -5.57 11.14 0.37
N LYS A 110 -4.70 11.36 -0.62
CA LYS A 110 -5.03 12.11 -1.84
C LYS A 110 -6.13 11.41 -2.65
N THR A 111 -6.06 10.08 -2.82
CA THR A 111 -7.11 9.34 -3.55
C THR A 111 -8.42 9.32 -2.78
N ASN A 112 -8.40 9.09 -1.46
CA ASN A 112 -9.61 9.16 -0.62
C ASN A 112 -10.27 10.54 -0.65
N ARG A 113 -9.49 11.63 -0.57
CA ARG A 113 -10.01 13.00 -0.67
C ARG A 113 -10.64 13.27 -2.04
N LYS A 114 -10.03 12.77 -3.12
CA LYS A 114 -10.61 12.86 -4.48
C LYS A 114 -11.94 12.09 -4.54
N LEU A 115 -11.97 10.84 -4.11
CA LEU A 115 -13.19 10.01 -4.11
C LEU A 115 -14.33 10.62 -3.26
N ALA A 116 -14.00 11.24 -2.13
CA ALA A 116 -14.97 11.97 -1.30
C ALA A 116 -15.57 13.18 -2.04
N ASN A 117 -14.73 13.98 -2.72
CA ASN A 117 -15.18 15.09 -3.56
C ASN A 117 -16.05 14.62 -4.73
N ASP A 118 -15.62 13.58 -5.45
CA ASP A 118 -16.36 13.00 -6.58
C ASP A 118 -17.72 12.46 -6.13
N ALA A 119 -17.80 11.79 -4.97
CA ALA A 119 -19.04 11.33 -4.37
C ALA A 119 -19.97 12.48 -3.94
N GLN A 120 -19.43 13.58 -3.40
CA GLN A 120 -20.21 14.78 -3.07
C GLN A 120 -20.73 15.49 -4.32
N TRP A 121 -19.92 15.56 -5.38
CA TRP A 121 -20.32 16.11 -6.67
C TRP A 121 -21.45 15.27 -7.28
N LEU A 122 -21.32 13.94 -7.32
CA LEU A 122 -22.37 13.03 -7.81
C LEU A 122 -23.68 13.16 -7.00
N ARG A 123 -23.60 13.33 -5.68
CA ARG A 123 -24.79 13.59 -4.84
C ARG A 123 -25.45 14.92 -5.22
N THR A 124 -24.66 15.97 -5.44
CA THR A 124 -25.14 17.30 -5.84
C THR A 124 -25.79 17.25 -7.22
N GLN A 125 -25.16 16.59 -8.20
CA GLN A 125 -25.71 16.37 -9.55
C GLN A 125 -27.02 15.58 -9.49
N ARG A 126 -27.08 14.49 -8.72
CA ARG A 126 -28.33 13.72 -8.51
C ARG A 126 -29.43 14.56 -7.85
N ALA A 127 -29.08 15.44 -6.91
CA ALA A 127 -30.04 16.34 -6.27
C ALA A 127 -30.55 17.43 -7.22
N GLN A 128 -29.68 18.01 -8.05
CA GLN A 128 -30.04 18.95 -9.12
C GLN A 128 -30.91 18.29 -10.18
N PHE A 129 -30.54 17.09 -10.65
CA PHE A 129 -31.33 16.28 -11.58
C PHE A 129 -32.70 15.89 -10.98
N ARG A 130 -32.77 15.56 -9.69
CA ARG A 130 -34.06 15.31 -9.02
C ARG A 130 -34.92 16.58 -8.95
N LYS A 131 -34.33 17.76 -8.74
CA LYS A 131 -35.03 19.05 -8.76
C LYS A 131 -35.50 19.43 -10.17
N SER A 132 -34.68 19.26 -11.21
CA SER A 132 -35.09 19.53 -12.59
C SER A 132 -36.16 18.53 -13.06
N LEU A 133 -36.06 17.25 -12.67
CA LEU A 133 -37.14 16.30 -12.81
C LEU A 133 -38.41 16.80 -12.10
N GLN A 134 -38.36 17.19 -10.82
CA GLN A 134 -39.53 17.68 -10.09
C GLN A 134 -40.17 18.94 -10.71
N ALA A 135 -39.38 19.90 -11.19
CA ALA A 135 -39.89 21.03 -11.95
C ALA A 135 -40.59 20.57 -13.25
N ASN A 136 -39.97 19.62 -13.96
CA ASN A 136 -40.56 19.00 -15.14
C ASN A 136 -41.72 18.02 -14.83
N HIS A 137 -41.94 17.60 -13.58
CA HIS A 137 -43.07 16.75 -13.15
C HIS A 137 -44.40 17.52 -13.03
N ALA A 138 -44.38 18.85 -13.14
CA ALA A 138 -45.60 19.64 -13.32
C ALA A 138 -46.11 19.44 -14.77
N GLY A 139 -47.28 18.82 -14.92
CA GLY A 139 -47.84 18.38 -16.20
C GLY A 139 -47.38 16.98 -16.64
N GLY A 140 -48.10 16.41 -17.61
CA GLY A 140 -47.89 15.06 -18.15
C GLY A 140 -48.96 14.05 -17.74
N GLN A 141 -49.43 13.23 -18.68
CA GLN A 141 -50.41 12.17 -18.43
C GLN A 141 -49.87 11.11 -17.46
N THR A 142 -50.69 10.76 -16.47
CA THR A 142 -50.39 9.71 -15.47
C THR A 142 -51.45 8.61 -15.56
N ARG A 143 -51.05 7.34 -15.49
CA ARG A 143 -51.95 6.18 -15.49
C ARG A 143 -51.40 5.08 -14.58
N GLN A 144 -52.26 4.40 -13.84
CA GLN A 144 -51.91 3.15 -13.16
C GLN A 144 -52.09 1.97 -14.13
N LEU A 145 -51.10 1.07 -14.14
CA LEU A 145 -51.06 -0.11 -14.99
C LEU A 145 -51.07 -1.36 -14.09
N PRO A 146 -51.95 -2.36 -14.34
CA PRO A 146 -51.99 -3.62 -13.59
C PRO A 146 -50.91 -4.59 -14.08
N PHE A 147 -49.66 -4.12 -14.13
CA PHE A 147 -48.49 -4.91 -14.49
C PHE A 147 -47.29 -4.54 -13.60
N ALA A 148 -46.44 -5.52 -13.31
CA ALA A 148 -45.22 -5.35 -12.52
C ALA A 148 -44.20 -4.42 -13.21
N LEU A 149 -43.43 -3.65 -12.43
CA LEU A 149 -42.48 -2.65 -12.94
C LEU A 149 -41.50 -3.20 -14.00
N PRO A 150 -40.88 -4.40 -13.87
CA PRO A 150 -40.00 -4.94 -14.91
C PRO A 150 -40.70 -5.21 -16.25
N ALA A 151 -41.97 -5.62 -16.21
CA ALA A 151 -42.76 -5.86 -17.42
C ALA A 151 -43.10 -4.54 -18.11
N VAL A 152 -43.56 -3.54 -17.35
CA VAL A 152 -43.84 -2.19 -17.87
C VAL A 152 -42.59 -1.55 -18.45
N LEU A 153 -41.44 -1.66 -17.77
CA LEU A 153 -40.17 -1.14 -18.25
C LEU A 153 -39.74 -1.81 -19.57
N LYS A 154 -39.86 -3.14 -19.68
CA LYS A 154 -39.58 -3.87 -20.91
C LYS A 154 -40.48 -3.41 -22.06
N ALA A 155 -41.79 -3.32 -21.83
CA ALA A 155 -42.76 -2.84 -22.82
C ALA A 155 -42.52 -1.38 -23.23
N THR A 156 -42.11 -0.53 -22.29
CA THR A 156 -41.76 0.88 -22.55
C THR A 156 -40.56 0.99 -23.49
N ASN A 157 -39.48 0.25 -23.21
CA ASN A 157 -38.30 0.24 -24.09
C ASN A 157 -38.63 -0.35 -25.48
N GLN A 158 -39.49 -1.36 -25.54
CA GLN A 158 -39.95 -1.94 -26.80
C GLN A 158 -40.80 -0.94 -27.62
N ALA A 159 -41.72 -0.22 -26.98
CA ALA A 159 -42.50 0.84 -27.63
C ALA A 159 -41.58 1.91 -28.22
N LEU A 160 -40.70 2.49 -27.40
CA LEU A 160 -39.75 3.52 -27.83
C LEU A 160 -38.88 3.04 -29.01
N GLY A 161 -38.34 1.81 -28.93
CA GLY A 161 -37.55 1.22 -30.01
C GLY A 161 -38.35 1.01 -31.30
N GLN A 162 -39.59 0.54 -31.21
CA GLN A 162 -40.47 0.31 -32.37
C GLN A 162 -40.78 1.61 -33.13
N TYR A 163 -40.96 2.73 -32.43
CA TYR A 163 -41.11 4.05 -33.04
C TYR A 163 -39.77 4.77 -33.28
N GLY A 164 -38.65 4.10 -33.04
CA GLY A 164 -37.29 4.59 -33.30
C GLY A 164 -36.89 5.80 -32.46
N TYR A 165 -37.22 5.81 -31.17
CA TYR A 165 -36.66 6.74 -30.19
C TYR A 165 -35.47 6.10 -29.48
N THR A 166 -34.35 6.80 -29.48
CA THR A 166 -33.15 6.50 -28.69
C THR A 166 -33.27 7.10 -27.29
N LEU A 167 -32.62 6.48 -26.30
CA LEU A 167 -32.59 6.98 -24.92
C LEU A 167 -31.36 7.89 -24.72
N LEU A 168 -31.61 9.15 -24.40
CA LEU A 168 -30.59 10.11 -23.98
C LEU A 168 -30.08 9.80 -22.57
N ALA A 169 -30.99 9.41 -21.67
CA ALA A 169 -30.65 9.03 -20.31
C ALA A 169 -31.63 7.99 -19.76
N LYS A 170 -31.09 7.09 -18.92
CA LYS A 170 -31.85 6.06 -18.20
C LYS A 170 -31.38 5.99 -16.76
N MET A 171 -32.33 6.01 -15.83
CA MET A 171 -32.12 5.66 -14.42
C MET A 171 -33.07 4.51 -14.09
N GLU A 172 -32.56 3.45 -13.49
CA GLU A 172 -33.35 2.27 -13.12
C GLU A 172 -33.00 1.87 -11.68
N THR A 173 -34.03 1.59 -10.89
CA THR A 173 -33.98 1.10 -9.51
C THR A 173 -35.20 0.23 -9.26
N ASP A 174 -35.14 -0.65 -8.26
CA ASP A 174 -36.20 -1.62 -7.93
C ASP A 174 -37.59 -0.99 -7.69
N ARG A 175 -37.64 0.31 -7.37
CA ARG A 175 -38.88 1.07 -7.11
C ARG A 175 -39.20 2.15 -8.13
N LYS A 176 -38.25 2.55 -8.98
CA LYS A 176 -38.44 3.67 -9.92
C LYS A 176 -37.53 3.56 -11.13
N ALA A 177 -38.10 3.71 -12.32
CA ALA A 177 -37.35 3.94 -13.55
C ALA A 177 -37.68 5.33 -14.13
N VAL A 178 -36.68 6.00 -14.68
CA VAL A 178 -36.83 7.26 -15.43
C VAL A 178 -36.10 7.11 -16.76
N LEU A 179 -36.81 7.37 -17.84
CA LEU A 179 -36.33 7.28 -19.22
C LEU A 179 -36.50 8.65 -19.88
N ILE A 180 -35.45 9.14 -20.51
CA ILE A 180 -35.45 10.38 -21.29
C ILE A 180 -35.02 10.01 -22.71
N THR A 181 -35.86 10.29 -23.71
CA THR A 181 -35.47 10.07 -25.11
C THR A 181 -34.57 11.18 -25.62
N GLU A 182 -33.82 10.93 -26.69
CA GLU A 182 -33.23 12.00 -27.49
C GLU A 182 -34.34 12.80 -28.20
N ARG A 183 -34.00 14.01 -28.66
CA ARG A 183 -34.89 14.83 -29.49
C ARG A 183 -34.92 14.30 -30.91
N LYS A 184 -36.08 13.82 -31.34
CA LYS A 184 -36.33 13.29 -32.69
C LYS A 184 -37.15 14.29 -33.50
N ILE A 185 -36.86 14.43 -34.80
CA ILE A 185 -37.78 15.09 -35.75
C ILE A 185 -38.68 14.01 -36.36
N ALA A 186 -39.99 14.20 -36.29
CA ALA A 186 -40.97 13.24 -36.77
C ALA A 186 -40.85 12.97 -38.28
N LYS A 187 -40.62 11.71 -38.65
CA LYS A 187 -40.74 11.20 -40.04
C LYS A 187 -42.21 10.80 -40.31
N PRO A 188 -42.65 10.68 -41.58
CA PRO A 188 -44.05 10.43 -41.96
C PRO A 188 -44.79 9.25 -41.30
N SER A 189 -44.06 8.28 -40.74
CA SER A 189 -44.59 7.09 -40.08
C SER A 189 -44.50 7.11 -38.54
N ALA A 190 -44.25 8.28 -37.95
CA ALA A 190 -44.10 8.44 -36.49
C ALA A 190 -45.44 8.37 -35.74
N LEU A 191 -45.36 8.36 -34.39
CA LEU A 191 -46.50 8.46 -33.47
C LEU A 191 -47.22 9.83 -33.57
N GLU A 192 -46.61 10.77 -34.29
CA GLU A 192 -46.74 12.23 -34.23
C GLU A 192 -47.12 12.81 -35.60
N LEU A 193 -47.56 14.07 -35.62
CA LEU A 193 -47.82 14.82 -36.86
C LEU A 193 -46.49 15.19 -37.56
N HIS A 194 -46.54 15.44 -38.87
CA HIS A 194 -45.36 15.83 -39.65
C HIS A 194 -44.79 17.20 -39.19
N GLY A 195 -43.46 17.31 -39.10
CA GLY A 195 -42.78 18.59 -38.86
C GLY A 195 -42.59 18.97 -37.38
N PHE A 196 -42.74 18.04 -36.46
CA PHE A 196 -42.54 18.27 -35.02
C PHE A 196 -41.18 17.72 -34.53
N ARG A 197 -40.61 18.36 -33.51
CA ARG A 197 -39.42 17.92 -32.75
C ARG A 197 -39.82 17.51 -31.34
N ASN A 198 -39.33 16.35 -30.93
CA ASN A 198 -40.01 15.54 -29.92
C ASN A 198 -39.07 14.86 -28.94
N GLN A 199 -39.35 15.01 -27.65
CA GLN A 199 -38.65 14.33 -26.56
C GLN A 199 -39.64 13.87 -25.49
N TYR A 200 -39.49 12.62 -25.01
CA TYR A 200 -40.31 12.07 -23.94
C TYR A 200 -39.51 11.93 -22.64
N LEU A 201 -40.14 12.34 -21.54
CA LEU A 201 -39.77 12.00 -20.17
C LEU A 201 -40.79 10.99 -19.66
N ILE A 202 -40.36 9.76 -19.42
CA ILE A 202 -41.21 8.68 -18.90
C ILE A 202 -40.72 8.31 -17.51
N VAL A 203 -41.64 8.27 -16.56
CA VAL A 203 -41.39 7.92 -15.17
C VAL A 203 -42.26 6.72 -14.82
N LEU A 204 -41.64 5.64 -14.37
CA LEU A 204 -42.32 4.43 -13.89
C LEU A 204 -42.07 4.32 -12.39
N GLU A 205 -43.12 4.21 -11.59
CA GLU A 205 -43.04 4.08 -10.14
C GLU A 205 -43.74 2.80 -9.69
N TYR A 206 -43.03 2.00 -8.91
CA TYR A 206 -43.55 0.79 -8.26
C TYR A 206 -44.65 1.18 -7.26
N MET A 207 -45.82 0.54 -7.37
CA MET A 207 -46.89 0.62 -6.37
C MET A 207 -46.86 -0.64 -5.50
N ASP A 208 -47.03 -1.80 -6.14
CA ASP A 208 -47.06 -3.12 -5.53
C ASP A 208 -46.49 -4.16 -6.52
N PRO A 209 -46.33 -5.46 -6.16
CA PRO A 209 -45.71 -6.47 -7.03
C PRO A 209 -46.40 -6.67 -8.39
N THR A 210 -47.65 -6.22 -8.52
CA THR A 210 -48.50 -6.37 -9.71
C THR A 210 -48.93 -5.04 -10.34
N GLN A 211 -48.65 -3.89 -9.72
CA GLN A 211 -49.05 -2.57 -10.21
C GLN A 211 -47.89 -1.58 -10.34
N THR A 212 -47.93 -0.79 -11.41
CA THR A 212 -46.96 0.27 -11.70
C THR A 212 -47.69 1.54 -12.12
N THR A 213 -47.30 2.69 -11.58
CA THR A 213 -47.74 4.00 -12.10
C THR A 213 -46.81 4.41 -13.24
N ILE A 214 -47.35 4.64 -14.43
CA ILE A 214 -46.65 5.31 -15.52
C ILE A 214 -47.05 6.79 -15.54
N ARG A 215 -46.05 7.67 -15.69
CA ARG A 215 -46.24 9.05 -16.12
C ARG A 215 -45.44 9.27 -17.39
N VAL A 216 -46.08 9.86 -18.40
CA VAL A 216 -45.45 10.30 -19.64
C VAL A 216 -45.62 11.80 -19.73
N LYS A 217 -44.51 12.52 -19.89
CA LYS A 217 -44.52 13.92 -20.32
C LYS A 217 -43.80 14.02 -21.65
N ALA A 218 -44.36 14.77 -22.59
CA ALA A 218 -43.76 15.03 -23.89
C ALA A 218 -43.43 16.51 -24.07
N ASP A 219 -42.24 16.78 -24.58
CA ASP A 219 -41.78 18.09 -25.03
C ASP A 219 -41.92 18.13 -26.56
N PHE A 220 -42.78 19.02 -27.05
CA PHE A 220 -43.21 19.12 -28.45
C PHE A 220 -42.97 20.53 -28.99
N GLU A 221 -42.15 20.61 -30.03
CA GLU A 221 -41.91 21.81 -30.78
C GLU A 221 -42.40 21.64 -32.22
N LYS A 222 -43.21 22.59 -32.71
CA LYS A 222 -43.71 22.62 -34.09
C LYS A 222 -42.82 23.53 -34.94
N PHE A 223 -42.25 23.00 -36.01
CA PHE A 223 -41.66 23.84 -37.05
C PHE A 223 -42.79 24.39 -37.94
N ALA A 224 -43.10 25.68 -37.79
CA ALA A 224 -44.12 26.34 -38.61
C ALA A 224 -43.53 26.89 -39.92
N GLU A 225 -42.33 27.45 -39.84
CA GLU A 225 -41.59 28.11 -40.92
C GLU A 225 -40.08 27.86 -40.72
N PRO A 226 -39.23 27.97 -41.75
CA PRO A 226 -37.78 27.83 -41.60
C PRO A 226 -37.24 28.87 -40.58
N GLY A 227 -36.83 28.39 -39.41
CA GLY A 227 -36.31 29.19 -38.31
C GLY A 227 -37.33 29.57 -37.21
N LYS A 228 -38.62 29.29 -37.38
CA LYS A 228 -39.67 29.61 -36.39
C LYS A 228 -40.21 28.36 -35.71
N ILE A 229 -39.81 28.19 -34.45
CA ILE A 229 -40.32 27.16 -33.55
C ILE A 229 -41.55 27.72 -32.82
N LEU A 230 -42.64 26.98 -32.82
CA LEU A 230 -43.82 27.23 -31.99
C LEU A 230 -43.94 26.10 -30.95
N GLU A 231 -44.38 26.43 -29.74
CA GLU A 231 -44.82 25.40 -28.78
C GLU A 231 -46.10 24.73 -29.31
N ALA A 232 -46.19 23.40 -29.18
CA ALA A 232 -47.40 22.68 -29.56
C ALA A 232 -48.55 22.93 -28.57
N GLY A 233 -49.80 22.81 -29.04
CA GLY A 233 -50.96 23.03 -28.18
C GLY A 233 -51.06 21.96 -27.09
N GLU A 234 -51.42 22.34 -25.85
CA GLU A 234 -51.53 21.43 -24.70
C GLU A 234 -52.41 20.19 -24.99
N ALA A 235 -53.46 20.36 -25.80
CA ALA A 235 -54.32 19.27 -26.26
C ALA A 235 -53.61 18.28 -27.20
N GLU A 236 -52.74 18.75 -28.11
CA GLU A 236 -51.94 17.91 -29.02
C GLU A 236 -50.91 17.10 -28.21
N VAL A 237 -50.20 17.77 -27.28
CA VAL A 237 -49.24 17.15 -26.36
C VAL A 237 -49.93 16.06 -25.52
N THR A 238 -51.04 16.40 -24.88
CA THR A 238 -51.85 15.47 -24.08
C THR A 238 -52.32 14.26 -24.88
N ALA A 239 -52.77 14.45 -26.12
CA ALA A 239 -53.22 13.35 -26.97
C ALA A 239 -52.10 12.36 -27.27
N ILE A 240 -50.87 12.83 -27.50
CA ILE A 240 -49.75 11.95 -27.87
C ILE A 240 -49.11 11.31 -26.64
N GLU A 241 -49.09 11.98 -25.49
CA GLU A 241 -48.77 11.36 -24.19
C GLU A 241 -49.71 10.18 -23.89
N ARG A 242 -51.03 10.34 -24.11
CA ARG A 242 -52.00 9.22 -23.99
C ARG A 242 -51.69 8.11 -24.98
N ARG A 243 -51.44 8.45 -26.25
CA ARG A 243 -51.15 7.47 -27.31
C ARG A 243 -49.93 6.60 -26.98
N LEU A 244 -48.86 7.17 -26.39
CA LEU A 244 -47.70 6.38 -25.97
C LEU A 244 -48.04 5.43 -24.82
N ILE A 245 -48.85 5.85 -23.85
CA ILE A 245 -49.33 4.97 -22.75
C ILE A 245 -50.19 3.83 -23.31
N GLU A 246 -51.05 4.11 -24.29
CA GLU A 246 -51.89 3.12 -24.96
C GLU A 246 -51.07 2.11 -25.79
N GLU A 247 -49.98 2.54 -26.39
CA GLU A 247 -49.04 1.68 -27.12
C GLU A 247 -48.32 0.71 -26.18
N ILE A 248 -47.81 1.22 -25.06
CA ILE A 248 -47.18 0.41 -24.00
C ILE A 248 -48.19 -0.60 -23.45
N LEU A 249 -49.45 -0.19 -23.22
CA LEU A 249 -50.55 -1.08 -22.85
C LEU A 249 -50.85 -2.15 -23.91
N ARG A 250 -50.73 -1.83 -25.21
CA ARG A 250 -50.93 -2.81 -26.29
C ARG A 250 -49.84 -3.87 -26.32
N ILE A 251 -48.60 -3.50 -26.00
CA ILE A 251 -47.45 -4.42 -25.89
C ILE A 251 -47.55 -5.28 -24.61
N LEU A 252 -48.06 -4.73 -23.50
CA LEU A 252 -48.27 -5.44 -22.24
C LEU A 252 -49.42 -6.45 -22.28
N ARG A 253 -50.46 -6.19 -23.08
CA ARG A 253 -51.56 -7.14 -23.26
C ARG A 253 -51.05 -8.39 -23.98
N PRO A 254 -51.34 -9.60 -23.48
CA PRO A 254 -51.01 -10.83 -24.19
C PRO A 254 -51.71 -10.84 -25.55
N LYS A 255 -50.98 -11.20 -26.61
CA LYS A 255 -51.58 -11.45 -27.93
C LYS A 255 -52.48 -12.67 -27.83
N THR A 256 -53.78 -12.45 -27.68
CA THR A 256 -54.79 -13.48 -27.87
C THR A 256 -54.69 -14.00 -29.29
N LYS A 257 -54.19 -15.23 -29.45
CA LYS A 257 -54.31 -15.98 -30.70
C LYS A 257 -55.80 -16.30 -30.87
N HIS A 258 -56.39 -15.78 -31.94
CA HIS A 258 -57.57 -16.36 -32.54
C HIS A 258 -57.14 -17.48 -33.49
#